data_AF-A0A6J6F2B0-F1
#
_entry.id   AF-A0A6J6F2B0-F1
#
_cell.length_a   1.000
_cell.length_b   1.000
_cell.length_c   1.000
_cell.angle_alpha   90.00
_cell.angle_beta   90.00
_cell.angle_gamma   90.00
#
_symmetry.space_group_name_H-M   'P 1'
#
loop_
_entity.id
_entity.type
_entity.pdbx_description
1 polymer ?
#
loop_
_entity_poly.entity_id
_entity_poly.type
_entity_poly.pdbx_seq_one_letter_code
_entity_poly.pdbx_strand_id
1 'polypeptide(L)'
;MKRRKHLTLVHKTNVLVHAGGLWKRTFDKVQQSYPEVTVDYQHVDAASMFMVTNPERFDVVVTDNLFGDILTDIGAAIAGGIGLAASGNLDPSRKFPSMFEPVHGSAPDIAGKQIADPTAAILSVAMLLDHLGHEDLSVRVESAVAQDLVARTGSRKTAEVGDAIAGRL
;
A
#
# COMPACT_ATOMS: atom_id res chain seq x y z
N MET A 1 -3.07 -1.44 18.33
CA MET A 1 -2.33 -2.38 17.46
C MET A 1 -2.91 -2.25 16.06
N LYS A 2 -2.11 -1.88 15.05
CA LYS A 2 -2.62 -1.35 13.77
C LYS A 2 -3.24 -2.38 12.80
N ARG A 3 -3.02 -3.69 13.01
CA ARG A 3 -3.40 -4.76 12.06
C ARG A 3 -3.94 -6.02 12.75
N ARG A 4 -4.50 -6.97 11.98
CA ARG A 4 -5.23 -8.16 12.46
C ARG A 4 -4.32 -9.36 12.81
N LYS A 5 -2.99 -9.18 12.77
CA LYS A 5 -1.99 -10.24 13.02
C LYS A 5 -2.14 -11.45 12.08
N HIS A 6 -2.41 -11.19 10.81
CA HIS A 6 -2.43 -12.24 9.78
C HIS A 6 -1.47 -11.91 8.64
N LEU A 7 -0.60 -12.84 8.29
CA LEU A 7 0.42 -12.68 7.25
C LEU A 7 0.31 -13.79 6.20
N THR A 8 0.08 -13.40 4.94
CA THR A 8 0.04 -14.34 3.82
C THR A 8 1.31 -14.23 2.99
N LEU A 9 2.04 -15.35 2.84
CA LEU A 9 3.07 -15.47 1.81
C LEU A 9 2.40 -15.76 0.46
N VAL A 10 2.63 -14.90 -0.52
CA VAL A 10 2.21 -15.14 -1.91
C VAL A 10 3.44 -15.46 -2.76
N HIS A 11 3.44 -16.61 -3.42
CA HIS A 11 4.53 -17.02 -4.32
C HIS A 11 4.03 -18.06 -5.33
N LYS A 12 4.93 -18.67 -6.12
CA LYS A 12 4.63 -19.82 -6.98
C LYS A 12 5.55 -21.02 -6.69
N THR A 13 5.53 -21.53 -5.46
CA THR A 13 6.50 -22.54 -4.96
C THR A 13 6.52 -23.87 -5.71
N ASN A 14 5.41 -24.24 -6.36
CA ASN A 14 5.28 -25.47 -7.14
C ASN A 14 5.97 -25.41 -8.51
N VAL A 15 6.19 -24.21 -9.06
CA VAL A 15 6.86 -24.00 -10.36
C VAL A 15 8.25 -23.41 -10.16
N LEU A 16 8.35 -22.33 -9.36
CA LEU A 16 9.60 -21.69 -9.02
C LEU A 16 10.23 -22.39 -7.81
N VAL A 17 10.63 -23.64 -7.97
CA VAL A 17 10.99 -24.53 -6.84
C VAL A 17 12.21 -24.03 -6.03
N HIS A 18 13.17 -23.37 -6.68
CA HIS A 18 14.35 -22.84 -5.99
C HIS A 18 14.05 -21.53 -5.25
N ALA A 19 13.54 -20.51 -5.97
CA ALA A 19 13.17 -19.24 -5.38
C ALA A 19 12.04 -19.41 -4.35
N GLY A 20 10.99 -20.14 -4.70
CA GLY A 20 9.87 -20.43 -3.82
C GLY A 20 10.25 -21.28 -2.62
N GLY A 21 11.15 -22.25 -2.80
CA GLY A 21 11.71 -22.99 -1.67
C GLY A 21 12.48 -22.08 -0.71
N LEU A 22 13.27 -21.13 -1.23
CA LEU A 22 13.98 -20.13 -0.41
C LEU A 22 13.01 -19.23 0.35
N TRP A 23 12.01 -18.66 -0.32
CA TRP A 23 10.96 -17.83 0.29
C TRP A 23 10.22 -18.59 1.39
N LYS A 24 9.76 -19.81 1.10
CA LYS A 24 8.99 -20.62 2.06
C LYS A 24 9.82 -20.98 3.30
N ARG A 25 11.06 -21.46 3.13
CA ARG A 25 11.93 -21.79 4.28
C ARG A 25 12.27 -20.56 5.12
N THR A 26 12.50 -19.42 4.48
CA THR A 26 12.78 -18.16 5.18
C THR A 26 11.56 -17.71 5.98
N PHE A 27 10.39 -17.70 5.35
CA PHE A 27 9.12 -17.38 5.98
C PHE A 27 8.85 -18.30 7.18
N ASP A 28 9.02 -19.62 7.00
CA ASP A 28 8.79 -20.61 8.05
C ASP A 28 9.75 -20.51 9.23
N LYS A 29 10.98 -20.02 8.98
CA LYS A 29 11.95 -19.74 10.03
C LYS A 29 11.59 -18.46 10.79
N VAL A 30 11.22 -17.39 10.09
CA VAL A 30 10.90 -16.10 10.71
C VAL A 30 9.62 -16.17 11.53
N GLN A 31 8.57 -16.86 11.05
CA GLN A 31 7.30 -16.96 11.80
C GLN A 31 7.46 -17.55 13.21
N GLN A 32 8.49 -18.38 13.45
CA GLN A 32 8.74 -18.97 14.78
C GLN A 32 9.06 -17.91 15.84
N SER A 33 9.51 -16.72 15.39
CA SER A 33 9.77 -15.57 16.26
C SER A 33 8.52 -14.72 16.53
N TYR A 34 7.38 -15.03 15.89
CA TYR A 34 6.12 -14.27 15.97
C TYR A 34 4.92 -15.21 16.17
N PRO A 35 4.86 -15.96 17.30
CA PRO A 35 3.82 -16.97 17.54
C PRO A 35 2.39 -16.41 17.60
N GLU A 36 2.23 -15.11 17.80
CA GLU A 36 0.95 -14.42 17.80
C GLU A 36 0.40 -14.08 16.40
N VAL A 37 1.22 -14.24 15.36
CA VAL A 37 0.83 -13.96 13.97
C VAL A 37 0.35 -15.24 13.32
N THR A 38 -0.90 -15.23 12.85
CA THR A 38 -1.43 -16.31 12.02
C THR A 38 -0.86 -16.20 10.62
N VAL A 39 -0.47 -17.32 10.02
CA VAL A 39 0.14 -17.34 8.70
C VAL A 39 -0.67 -18.13 7.69
N ASP A 40 -0.61 -17.72 6.43
CA ASP A 40 -1.18 -18.43 5.29
C ASP A 40 -0.20 -18.44 4.10
N TYR A 41 -0.40 -19.36 3.16
CA TYR A 41 0.33 -19.42 1.91
C TYR A 41 -0.62 -19.53 0.72
N GLN A 42 -0.38 -18.72 -0.32
CA GLN A 42 -1.14 -18.80 -1.55
C GLN A 42 -0.26 -18.75 -2.78
N HIS A 43 -0.69 -19.49 -3.80
CA HIS A 43 -0.15 -19.30 -5.14
C HIS A 43 -0.56 -17.94 -5.69
N VAL A 44 0.32 -17.27 -6.43
CA VAL A 44 0.06 -15.92 -6.95
C VAL A 44 -1.22 -15.81 -7.77
N ASP A 45 -1.53 -16.80 -8.59
CA ASP A 45 -2.79 -16.87 -9.35
C ASP A 45 -4.02 -16.94 -8.45
N ALA A 46 -3.99 -17.79 -7.42
CA ALA A 46 -5.06 -17.84 -6.42
C ALA A 46 -5.17 -16.52 -5.65
N ALA A 47 -4.05 -15.93 -5.25
CA ALA A 47 -4.03 -14.65 -4.54
C ALA A 47 -4.60 -13.50 -5.39
N SER A 48 -4.24 -13.43 -6.68
CA SER A 48 -4.81 -12.48 -7.63
C SER A 48 -6.32 -12.66 -7.79
N MET A 49 -6.80 -13.90 -7.94
CA MET A 49 -8.24 -14.19 -7.99
C MET A 49 -8.94 -13.74 -6.70
N PHE A 50 -8.34 -14.01 -5.54
CA PHE A 50 -8.91 -13.64 -4.26
C PHE A 50 -8.89 -12.14 -3.99
N MET A 51 -7.89 -11.39 -4.47
CA MET A 51 -7.92 -9.92 -4.36
C MET A 51 -9.15 -9.32 -5.06
N VAL A 52 -9.63 -9.95 -6.13
CA VAL A 52 -10.83 -9.50 -6.83
C VAL A 52 -12.12 -10.01 -6.17
N THR A 53 -12.13 -11.25 -5.70
CA THR A 53 -13.37 -11.94 -5.28
C THR A 53 -13.64 -11.94 -3.77
N ASN A 54 -12.59 -11.81 -2.96
CA ASN A 54 -12.63 -11.78 -1.49
C ASN A 54 -11.38 -11.05 -0.96
N PRO A 55 -11.25 -9.73 -1.17
CA PRO A 55 -10.08 -8.98 -0.71
C PRO A 55 -9.97 -8.89 0.82
N GLU A 56 -11.08 -8.95 1.55
CA GLU A 56 -11.17 -8.76 3.00
C GLU A 56 -10.40 -9.82 3.81
N ARG A 57 -10.14 -10.99 3.21
CA ARG A 57 -9.30 -12.04 3.83
C ARG A 57 -7.84 -11.63 4.01
N PHE A 58 -7.34 -10.68 3.23
CA PHE A 58 -5.94 -10.26 3.32
C PHE A 58 -5.77 -9.19 4.41
N ASP A 59 -4.81 -9.44 5.30
CA ASP A 59 -4.28 -8.43 6.22
C ASP A 59 -2.93 -7.94 5.68
N VAL A 60 -1.82 -8.61 6.00
CA VAL A 60 -0.53 -8.32 5.38
C VAL A 60 -0.21 -9.39 4.33
N VAL A 61 0.25 -8.95 3.16
CA VAL A 61 0.79 -9.82 2.12
C VAL A 61 2.30 -9.57 2.01
N VAL A 62 3.08 -10.64 1.99
CA VAL A 62 4.50 -10.59 1.64
C VAL A 62 4.75 -11.44 0.41
N THR A 63 5.52 -10.90 -0.53
CA THR A 63 5.81 -11.55 -1.81
C THR A 63 7.13 -11.03 -2.39
N ASP A 64 7.54 -11.57 -3.53
CA ASP A 64 8.75 -11.13 -4.22
C ASP A 64 8.49 -9.86 -5.05
N ASN A 65 9.53 -9.35 -5.72
CA ASN A 65 9.44 -8.09 -6.43
C ASN A 65 8.42 -8.13 -7.58
N LEU A 66 8.44 -9.17 -8.41
CA LEU A 66 7.60 -9.27 -9.60
C LEU A 66 6.12 -9.55 -9.26
N PHE A 67 5.85 -10.45 -8.31
CA PHE A 67 4.47 -10.67 -7.88
C PHE A 67 3.95 -9.47 -7.07
N GLY A 68 4.83 -8.78 -6.33
CA GLY A 68 4.49 -7.54 -5.62
C GLY A 68 4.05 -6.44 -6.57
N ASP A 69 4.80 -6.19 -7.64
CA ASP A 69 4.48 -5.23 -8.70
C ASP A 69 3.04 -5.43 -9.22
N ILE A 70 2.68 -6.67 -9.58
CA ILE A 70 1.35 -7.00 -10.09
C ILE A 70 0.27 -6.89 -9.00
N LEU A 71 0.50 -7.47 -7.82
CA LEU A 71 -0.53 -7.53 -6.77
C LEU A 71 -0.81 -6.16 -6.15
N THR A 72 0.19 -5.29 -6.06
CA THR A 72 -0.02 -3.94 -5.53
C THR A 72 -0.88 -3.08 -6.47
N ASP A 73 -0.72 -3.22 -7.79
CA ASP A 73 -1.61 -2.59 -8.78
C ASP A 73 -3.04 -3.12 -8.73
N ILE A 74 -3.22 -4.44 -8.56
CA ILE A 74 -4.55 -5.03 -8.34
C ILE A 74 -5.16 -4.46 -7.06
N GLY A 75 -4.38 -4.39 -5.98
CA GLY A 75 -4.80 -3.81 -4.70
C GLY A 75 -5.23 -2.34 -4.84
N ALA A 76 -4.48 -1.55 -5.60
CA ALA A 76 -4.84 -0.17 -5.89
C ALA A 76 -6.14 -0.07 -6.70
N ALA A 77 -6.31 -0.92 -7.72
CA ALA A 77 -7.50 -0.94 -8.56
C ALA A 77 -8.79 -1.24 -7.77
N ILE A 78 -8.77 -2.23 -6.87
CA ILE A 78 -9.94 -2.58 -6.04
C ILE A 78 -10.22 -1.55 -4.94
N ALA A 79 -9.22 -0.80 -4.50
CA ALA A 79 -9.34 0.20 -3.44
C ALA A 79 -9.85 1.57 -3.92
N GLY A 80 -10.26 1.69 -5.19
CA GLY A 80 -10.76 2.94 -5.77
C GLY A 80 -9.83 3.55 -6.83
N GLY A 81 -8.74 2.88 -7.19
CA GLY A 81 -7.84 3.22 -8.29
C GLY A 81 -6.44 3.66 -7.85
N ILE A 82 -5.49 3.59 -8.79
CA ILE A 82 -4.08 3.94 -8.58
C ILE A 82 -3.86 5.39 -8.14
N GLY A 83 -4.80 6.29 -8.46
CA GLY A 83 -4.77 7.70 -8.05
C GLY A 83 -4.94 7.93 -6.55
N LEU A 84 -5.31 6.90 -5.78
CA LEU A 84 -5.47 6.94 -4.32
C LEU A 84 -4.44 6.08 -3.57
N ALA A 85 -3.58 5.38 -4.29
CA ALA A 85 -2.60 4.48 -3.68
C ALA A 85 -1.28 5.21 -3.38
N ALA A 86 -0.79 5.07 -2.16
CA ALA A 86 0.50 5.58 -1.70
C ALA A 86 1.50 4.43 -1.50
N SER A 87 2.79 4.73 -1.64
CA SER A 87 3.88 3.78 -1.53
C SER A 87 5.03 4.29 -0.66
N GLY A 88 5.79 3.36 -0.08
CA GLY A 88 7.01 3.61 0.66
C GLY A 88 8.10 2.61 0.27
N ASN A 89 9.23 3.13 -0.22
CA ASN A 89 10.46 2.39 -0.44
C ASN A 89 11.34 2.54 0.80
N LEU A 90 11.33 1.53 1.65
CA LEU A 90 11.89 1.62 2.99
C LEU A 90 13.29 1.02 3.07
N ASP A 91 14.18 1.68 3.81
CA ASP A 91 15.35 1.04 4.43
C ASP A 91 14.97 0.67 5.88
N PRO A 92 14.70 -0.62 6.18
CA PRO A 92 14.32 -1.02 7.53
C PRO A 92 15.41 -0.77 8.58
N SER A 93 16.69 -0.65 8.15
CA SER A 93 17.80 -0.35 9.06
C SER A 93 17.87 1.13 9.47
N ARG A 94 17.14 2.01 8.75
CA ARG A 94 17.18 3.47 8.89
C ARG A 94 18.57 4.09 8.69
N LYS A 95 19.48 3.38 8.02
CA LYS A 95 20.81 3.91 7.71
C LYS A 95 20.75 4.94 6.59
N PHE A 96 19.86 4.74 5.64
CA PHE A 96 19.58 5.64 4.53
C PHE A 96 18.14 6.17 4.60
N PRO A 97 17.86 7.35 4.01
CA PRO A 97 16.50 7.86 3.97
C PRO A 97 15.61 6.93 3.14
N SER A 98 14.48 6.53 3.72
CA SER A 98 13.37 5.91 2.99
C SER A 98 12.70 6.94 2.06
N MET A 99 12.07 6.47 0.98
CA MET A 99 11.37 7.31 0.01
C MET A 99 9.87 7.01 0.00
N PHE A 100 9.03 8.03 -0.13
CA PHE A 100 7.57 7.90 -0.13
C PHE A 100 6.99 8.64 -1.33
N GLU A 101 6.09 7.99 -2.06
CA GLU A 101 5.59 8.48 -3.35
C GLU A 101 4.15 8.01 -3.60
N PRO A 102 3.36 8.72 -4.43
CA PRO A 102 2.14 8.16 -4.98
C PRO A 102 2.48 6.98 -5.91
N VAL A 103 1.61 5.96 -5.98
CA VAL A 103 1.81 4.80 -6.87
C VAL A 103 1.61 5.18 -8.34
N HIS A 104 0.75 6.16 -8.63
CA HIS A 104 0.50 6.57 -10.02
C HIS A 104 1.75 7.13 -10.70
N GLY A 105 1.87 6.92 -12.02
CA GLY A 105 2.96 7.46 -12.83
C GLY A 105 2.87 8.98 -13.08
N SER A 106 3.68 9.48 -14.00
CA SER A 106 3.84 10.92 -14.27
C SER A 106 2.70 11.60 -15.02
N ALA A 107 1.77 10.83 -15.62
CA ALA A 107 0.60 11.32 -16.38
C ALA A 107 0.92 12.55 -17.28
N PRO A 108 1.85 12.42 -18.25
CA PRO A 108 2.40 13.57 -18.99
C PRO A 108 1.35 14.30 -19.85
N ASP A 109 0.31 13.60 -20.27
CA ASP A 109 -0.82 14.13 -21.02
C ASP A 109 -1.65 15.17 -20.23
N ILE A 110 -1.57 15.16 -18.90
CA ILE A 110 -2.24 16.12 -18.01
C ILE A 110 -1.29 17.04 -17.24
N ALA A 111 0.01 16.94 -17.49
CA ALA A 111 1.02 17.77 -16.82
C ALA A 111 0.72 19.27 -16.99
N GLY A 112 0.78 20.02 -15.88
CA GLY A 112 0.51 21.46 -15.85
C GLY A 112 -0.95 21.87 -16.00
N LYS A 113 -1.90 20.93 -16.18
CA LYS A 113 -3.32 21.25 -16.41
C LYS A 113 -4.15 21.40 -15.14
N GLN A 114 -3.55 21.23 -13.96
CA GLN A 114 -4.22 21.30 -12.64
C GLN A 114 -5.42 20.34 -12.51
N ILE A 115 -5.32 19.14 -13.08
CA ILE A 115 -6.38 18.11 -13.02
C ILE A 115 -5.93 16.78 -12.42
N ALA A 116 -4.66 16.67 -12.00
CA ALA A 116 -4.19 15.51 -11.26
C ALA A 116 -4.72 15.55 -9.82
N ASP A 117 -5.13 14.41 -9.28
CA ASP A 117 -5.57 14.30 -7.90
C ASP A 117 -4.34 14.15 -6.97
N PRO A 118 -4.07 15.09 -6.05
CA PRO A 118 -2.90 15.02 -5.17
C PRO A 118 -3.10 14.05 -3.99
N THR A 119 -4.25 13.40 -3.86
CA THR A 119 -4.61 12.58 -2.68
C THR A 119 -3.58 11.48 -2.40
N ALA A 120 -3.12 10.73 -3.41
CA ALA A 120 -2.08 9.70 -3.22
C ALA A 120 -0.75 10.27 -2.70
N ALA A 121 -0.33 11.45 -3.19
CA ALA A 121 0.88 12.10 -2.72
C ALA A 121 0.74 12.60 -1.27
N ILE A 122 -0.45 13.05 -0.88
CA ILE A 122 -0.74 13.44 0.51
C ILE A 122 -0.73 12.21 1.43
N LEU A 123 -1.30 11.09 0.98
CA LEU A 123 -1.25 9.83 1.72
C LEU A 123 0.18 9.28 1.86
N SER A 124 1.05 9.49 0.88
CA SER A 124 2.48 9.11 1.02
C SER A 124 3.20 9.97 2.08
N VAL A 125 2.78 11.22 2.29
CA VAL A 125 3.25 12.05 3.41
C VAL A 125 2.77 11.48 4.76
N ALA A 126 1.55 10.95 4.84
CA ALA A 126 1.10 10.27 6.06
C ALA A 126 2.00 9.05 6.37
N MET A 127 2.30 8.22 5.38
CA MET A 127 3.22 7.09 5.53
C MET A 127 4.63 7.53 5.98
N LEU A 128 5.13 8.66 5.44
CA LEU A 128 6.39 9.26 5.85
C LEU A 128 6.35 9.69 7.32
N LEU A 129 5.29 10.39 7.74
CA LEU A 129 5.12 10.86 9.12
C LEU A 129 5.11 9.68 10.10
N ASP A 130 4.38 8.61 9.77
CA ASP A 130 4.36 7.40 10.58
C ASP A 130 5.75 6.75 10.67
N HIS A 131 6.47 6.67 9.55
CA HIS A 131 7.82 6.13 9.52
C HIS A 131 8.79 6.95 10.41
N LEU A 132 8.64 8.27 10.45
CA LEU A 132 9.44 9.17 11.30
C LEU A 132 9.02 9.15 12.79
N GLY A 133 7.94 8.45 13.15
CA GLY A 133 7.43 8.37 14.52
C GLY A 133 6.42 9.46 14.90
N HIS A 134 5.91 10.20 13.91
CA HIS A 134 4.84 11.20 14.08
C HIS A 134 3.47 10.58 13.79
N GLU A 135 3.12 9.54 14.55
CA GLU A 135 1.87 8.77 14.36
C GLU A 135 0.62 9.66 14.49
N ASP A 136 0.62 10.62 15.42
CA ASP A 136 -0.47 11.59 15.61
C ASP A 136 -0.68 12.45 14.36
N LEU A 137 0.39 12.91 13.72
CA LEU A 137 0.34 13.68 12.48
C LEU A 137 -0.10 12.82 11.29
N SER A 138 0.39 11.57 11.21
CA SER A 138 -0.05 10.62 10.19
C SER A 138 -1.57 10.41 10.24
N VAL A 139 -2.11 10.13 11.44
CA VAL A 139 -3.56 9.91 11.64
C VAL A 139 -4.37 11.16 11.29
N ARG A 140 -3.87 12.36 11.60
CA ARG A 140 -4.52 13.63 11.20
C ARG A 140 -4.63 13.76 9.69
N VAL A 141 -3.54 13.48 8.96
CA VAL A 141 -3.54 13.53 7.49
C VAL A 141 -4.48 12.48 6.89
N GLU A 142 -4.43 11.23 7.36
CA GLU A 142 -5.34 10.17 6.91
C GLU A 142 -6.80 10.52 7.16
N SER A 143 -7.12 11.07 8.35
CA SER A 143 -8.47 11.49 8.69
C SER A 143 -8.96 12.64 7.79
N ALA A 144 -8.12 13.64 7.53
CA ALA A 144 -8.45 14.75 6.63
C ALA A 144 -8.72 14.27 5.21
N VAL A 145 -7.90 13.35 4.69
CA VAL A 145 -8.11 12.70 3.38
C VAL A 145 -9.42 11.91 3.37
N ALA A 146 -9.69 11.09 4.38
CA ALA A 146 -10.92 10.29 4.46
C ALA A 146 -12.17 11.18 4.50
N GLN A 147 -12.15 12.25 5.29
CA GLN A 147 -13.24 13.23 5.35
C GLN A 147 -13.45 13.96 4.03
N ASP A 148 -12.38 14.32 3.31
CA ASP A 148 -12.48 14.90 1.97
C ASP A 148 -13.08 13.89 0.98
N LEU A 149 -12.61 12.64 0.95
CA LEU A 149 -13.12 11.61 0.04
C LEU A 149 -14.62 11.34 0.24
N VAL A 150 -15.11 11.35 1.49
CA VAL A 150 -16.55 11.19 1.80
C VAL A 150 -17.37 12.41 1.35
N ALA A 151 -16.83 13.63 1.51
CA ALA A 151 -17.54 14.86 1.19
C ALA A 151 -17.43 15.26 -0.30
N ARG A 152 -16.43 14.72 -1.02
CA ARG A 152 -16.09 15.10 -2.40
C ARG A 152 -17.24 14.76 -3.35
N THR A 153 -17.67 15.76 -4.13
CA THR A 153 -18.62 15.59 -5.23
C THR A 153 -18.02 16.14 -6.52
N GLY A 154 -18.17 15.39 -7.62
CA GLY A 154 -17.65 15.78 -8.92
C GLY A 154 -16.12 15.86 -9.01
N SER A 155 -15.64 16.45 -10.11
CA SER A 155 -14.21 16.68 -10.34
C SER A 155 -13.79 18.04 -9.77
N ARG A 156 -12.57 18.09 -9.23
CA ARG A 156 -11.93 19.30 -8.70
C ARG A 156 -10.55 19.47 -9.31
N LYS A 157 -10.06 20.70 -9.35
CA LYS A 157 -8.68 21.01 -9.70
C LYS A 157 -7.74 20.52 -8.61
N THR A 158 -6.49 20.27 -8.98
CA THR A 158 -5.44 19.80 -8.06
C THR A 158 -5.36 20.66 -6.80
N ALA A 159 -5.29 21.99 -6.96
CA ALA A 159 -5.23 22.92 -5.84
C ALA A 159 -6.48 22.86 -4.93
N GLU A 160 -7.68 22.75 -5.51
CA GLU A 160 -8.94 22.68 -4.73
C GLU A 160 -9.01 21.42 -3.86
N VAL A 161 -8.46 20.30 -4.34
CA VAL A 161 -8.34 19.08 -3.52
C VAL A 161 -7.36 19.29 -2.37
N GLY A 162 -6.19 19.90 -2.66
CA GLY A 162 -5.18 20.22 -1.65
C GLY A 162 -5.72 21.15 -0.56
N ASP A 163 -6.38 22.24 -0.94
CA ASP A 163 -6.97 23.23 -0.02
C ASP A 163 -8.08 22.61 0.82
N ALA A 164 -8.91 21.75 0.23
CA ALA A 164 -9.96 21.05 0.96
C ALA A 164 -9.37 20.11 2.02
N ILE A 165 -8.36 19.32 1.68
CA ILE A 165 -7.71 18.42 2.65
C ILE A 165 -7.00 19.24 3.73
N ALA A 166 -6.26 20.29 3.37
CA ALA A 166 -5.56 21.14 4.33
C ALA A 166 -6.51 21.83 5.31
N GLY A 167 -7.70 22.25 4.87
CA GLY A 167 -8.73 22.84 5.73
C GLY A 167 -9.37 21.86 6.74
N ARG A 168 -9.01 20.58 6.70
CA ARG A 168 -9.50 19.52 7.62
C ARG A 168 -8.42 19.03 8.61
N LEU A 169 -7.20 19.56 8.54
CA LEU A 169 -6.10 19.23 9.46
C LEU A 169 -6.25 19.93 10.81
#